data_AF-A0A7Y3D044-F1
#
_entry.id   AF-A0A7Y3D044-F1
#
_cell.length_a   1.000
_cell.length_b   1.000
_cell.length_c   1.000
_cell.angle_alpha   90.00
_cell.angle_beta   90.00
_cell.angle_gamma   90.00
#
_symmetry.space_group_name_H-M   'P 1'
#
loop_
_entity.id
_entity.type
_entity.pdbx_description
1 polymer ?
#
loop_
_entity_poly.entity_id
_entity_poly.type
_entity_poly.pdbx_seq_one_letter_code
_entity_poly.pdbx_strand_id
1 'polypeptide(L)'
;MMKKTKFNVLLPFLILLLGMYPNNIAGQDLSEYKKDMVVHKGDTLPYRILLPLNYNPNVKYPLVLFLHGSGERGNDNNLQLTHGADLFLQESVRQEYPAVIVFPQLAKDHQWTYLVSDRESSPGELIYPAKKTKIKHQELLKVLIKKLKKQLSLDSDRFYVGGLSLGGMG
;
A
#
# COMPACT_ATOMS: atom_id res chain seq x y z
N MET A 1 -65.95 6.21 5.23
CA MET A 1 -65.17 6.06 6.48
C MET A 1 -64.55 4.66 6.49
N MET A 2 -63.36 4.49 5.89
CA MET A 2 -62.65 3.20 5.79
C MET A 2 -61.50 3.16 6.80
N LYS A 3 -61.52 2.14 7.67
CA LYS A 3 -60.54 1.91 8.73
C LYS A 3 -59.20 1.50 8.13
N LYS A 4 -58.12 2.19 8.53
CA LYS A 4 -56.73 1.86 8.19
C LYS A 4 -56.28 0.61 8.95
N THR A 5 -55.93 -0.45 8.25
CA THR A 5 -55.32 -1.65 8.81
C THR A 5 -53.85 -1.37 9.10
N LYS A 6 -53.42 -1.55 10.37
CA LYS A 6 -52.01 -1.44 10.76
C LYS A 6 -51.31 -2.78 10.46
N PHE A 7 -50.30 -2.75 9.59
CA PHE A 7 -49.39 -3.88 9.39
C PHE A 7 -48.27 -3.80 10.43
N ASN A 8 -48.26 -4.74 11.37
CA ASN A 8 -47.12 -4.95 12.27
C ASN A 8 -46.07 -5.76 11.49
N VAL A 9 -44.95 -5.14 11.14
CA VAL A 9 -43.78 -5.86 10.64
C VAL A 9 -42.97 -6.32 11.85
N LEU A 10 -43.10 -7.61 12.18
CA LEU A 10 -42.18 -8.31 13.07
C LEU A 10 -40.83 -8.41 12.34
N LEU A 11 -39.82 -7.70 12.83
CA LEU A 11 -38.43 -7.85 12.41
C LEU A 11 -37.84 -9.06 13.14
N PRO A 12 -37.39 -10.14 12.48
CA PRO A 12 -36.64 -11.17 13.18
C PRO A 12 -35.23 -10.64 13.42
N PHE A 13 -34.88 -10.46 14.69
CA PHE A 13 -33.50 -10.28 15.14
C PHE A 13 -32.69 -11.52 14.75
N LEU A 14 -32.04 -11.49 13.58
CA LEU A 14 -30.98 -12.43 13.25
C LEU A 14 -29.73 -11.99 14.02
N ILE A 15 -29.64 -12.41 15.29
CA ILE A 15 -28.40 -12.31 16.07
C ILE A 15 -27.43 -13.32 15.45
N LEU A 16 -26.61 -12.83 14.52
CA LEU A 16 -25.46 -13.54 14.01
C LEU A 16 -24.43 -13.60 15.14
N LEU A 17 -24.50 -14.67 15.94
CA LEU A 17 -23.50 -15.03 16.94
C LEU A 17 -22.25 -15.53 16.20
N LEU A 18 -21.50 -14.59 15.63
CA LEU A 18 -20.13 -14.81 15.18
C LEU A 18 -19.31 -15.09 16.44
N GLY A 19 -18.95 -16.37 16.63
CA GLY A 19 -18.04 -16.80 17.67
C GLY A 19 -16.78 -15.95 17.63
N MET A 20 -16.63 -15.08 18.63
CA MET A 20 -15.38 -14.40 18.92
C MET A 20 -14.42 -15.46 19.47
N TYR A 21 -13.78 -16.19 18.57
CA TYR A 21 -12.53 -16.84 18.92
C TYR A 21 -11.54 -15.71 19.24
N PRO A 22 -10.87 -15.73 20.41
CA PRO A 22 -9.72 -14.88 20.59
C PRO A 22 -8.68 -15.33 19.57
N ASN A 23 -8.61 -14.62 18.45
CA ASN A 23 -7.41 -14.64 17.63
C ASN A 23 -6.29 -14.24 18.58
N ASN A 24 -5.34 -15.14 18.83
CA ASN A 24 -4.06 -14.76 19.37
C ASN A 24 -3.43 -13.81 18.35
N ILE A 25 -3.76 -12.52 18.44
CA ILE A 25 -3.10 -11.47 17.68
C ILE A 25 -1.74 -11.32 18.35
N ALA A 26 -0.83 -12.24 18.05
CA ALA A 26 0.57 -11.88 18.00
C ALA A 26 0.63 -10.77 16.96
N GLY A 27 0.85 -9.52 17.40
CA GLY A 27 1.05 -8.42 16.48
C GLY A 27 2.14 -8.79 15.48
N GLN A 28 1.94 -8.47 14.21
CA GLN A 28 2.96 -8.71 13.18
C GLN A 28 4.27 -8.04 13.63
N ASP A 29 5.33 -8.83 13.80
CA ASP A 29 6.66 -8.27 14.09
C ASP A 29 7.22 -7.67 12.80
N LEU A 30 7.08 -6.35 12.68
CA LEU A 30 7.52 -5.57 11.54
C LEU A 30 8.87 -4.88 11.81
N SER A 31 9.63 -5.31 12.83
CA SER A 31 10.89 -4.69 13.24
C SER A 31 11.99 -4.77 12.18
N GLU A 32 11.98 -5.82 11.36
CA GLU A 32 12.90 -6.03 10.23
C GLU A 32 12.80 -4.95 9.15
N TYR A 33 11.63 -4.32 9.00
CA TYR A 33 11.45 -3.21 8.08
C TYR A 33 12.07 -1.93 8.65
N LYS A 34 13.18 -1.47 8.05
CA LYS A 34 13.81 -0.21 8.44
C LYS A 34 13.00 0.99 7.97
N LYS A 35 12.93 2.02 8.83
CA LYS A 35 12.30 3.31 8.52
C LYS A 35 13.30 4.25 7.86
N ASP A 36 12.88 4.91 6.80
CA ASP A 36 13.62 6.01 6.19
C ASP A 36 12.62 6.94 5.45
N MET A 37 13.12 8.02 4.87
CA MET A 37 12.34 9.04 4.18
C MET A 37 13.18 9.66 3.05
N VAL A 38 12.52 10.07 1.97
CA VAL A 38 13.11 11.01 1.01
C VAL A 38 12.47 12.37 1.15
N VAL A 39 13.29 13.41 0.93
CA VAL A 39 12.86 14.80 0.88
C VAL A 39 13.22 15.34 -0.51
N HIS A 40 12.26 15.95 -1.19
CA HIS A 40 12.48 16.58 -2.49
C HIS A 40 11.63 17.83 -2.64
N LYS A 41 12.27 18.99 -2.83
CA LYS A 41 11.61 20.28 -3.06
C LYS A 41 10.58 20.65 -1.98
N GLY A 42 10.87 20.30 -0.72
CA GLY A 42 9.99 20.56 0.42
C GLY A 42 8.94 19.47 0.67
N ASP A 43 8.72 18.56 -0.29
CA ASP A 43 7.85 17.40 -0.10
C ASP A 43 8.62 16.22 0.51
N THR A 44 7.91 15.35 1.22
CA THR A 44 8.46 14.14 1.84
C THR A 44 7.74 12.88 1.37
N LEU A 45 8.47 11.77 1.35
CA LEU A 45 7.89 10.44 1.15
C LEU A 45 8.54 9.48 2.17
N PRO A 46 7.87 9.20 3.30
CA PRO A 46 8.30 8.15 4.21
C PRO A 46 8.22 6.80 3.51
N TYR A 47 9.13 5.89 3.85
CA TYR A 47 9.08 4.52 3.37
C TYR A 47 9.66 3.54 4.37
N ARG A 48 9.26 2.27 4.19
CA ARG A 48 9.82 1.12 4.86
C ARG A 48 10.58 0.27 3.88
N ILE A 49 11.73 -0.26 4.30
CA ILE A 49 12.60 -1.08 3.47
C ILE A 49 13.00 -2.35 4.21
N LEU A 50 12.87 -3.48 3.53
CA LEU A 50 13.37 -4.78 3.96
C LEU A 50 14.49 -5.20 3.01
N LEU A 51 15.64 -5.52 3.58
CA LEU A 51 16.78 -6.06 2.82
C LEU A 51 16.68 -7.60 2.79
N PRO A 52 17.25 -8.25 1.76
CA PRO A 52 17.36 -9.70 1.73
C PRO A 52 18.18 -10.20 2.93
N LEU A 53 17.95 -11.45 3.31
CA LEU A 53 18.74 -12.10 4.36
C LEU A 53 20.23 -12.03 3.99
N ASN A 54 21.07 -11.67 4.96
CA ASN A 54 22.53 -11.58 4.80
C ASN A 54 22.96 -10.73 3.59
N TYR A 55 22.30 -9.59 3.38
CA TYR A 55 22.57 -8.67 2.26
C TYR A 55 24.08 -8.48 2.02
N ASN A 56 24.51 -8.74 0.78
CA ASN A 56 25.89 -8.62 0.34
C ASN A 56 26.00 -7.54 -0.74
N PRO A 57 26.76 -6.44 -0.52
CA PRO A 57 26.88 -5.35 -1.49
C PRO A 57 27.56 -5.75 -2.82
N ASN A 58 28.19 -6.93 -2.90
CA ASN A 58 28.79 -7.45 -4.12
C ASN A 58 27.81 -8.27 -4.99
N VAL A 59 26.59 -8.51 -4.50
CA VAL A 59 25.51 -9.20 -5.22
C VAL A 59 24.47 -8.19 -5.65
N LYS A 60 23.90 -8.33 -6.85
CA LYS A 60 22.80 -7.47 -7.33
C LYS A 60 21.45 -8.10 -7.01
N TYR A 61 20.58 -7.33 -6.36
CA TYR A 61 19.26 -7.80 -5.94
C TYR A 61 18.13 -7.12 -6.72
N PRO A 62 17.02 -7.83 -7.01
CA PRO A 62 15.79 -7.20 -7.47
C PRO A 62 15.27 -6.14 -6.51
N LEU A 63 14.51 -5.20 -7.05
CA LEU A 63 13.71 -4.26 -6.27
C LEU A 63 12.23 -4.60 -6.44
N VAL A 64 11.51 -4.73 -5.32
CA VAL A 64 10.04 -4.81 -5.30
C VAL A 64 9.51 -3.56 -4.62
N LEU A 65 8.75 -2.77 -5.36
CA LEU A 65 8.05 -1.58 -4.85
C LEU A 65 6.57 -1.92 -4.66
N PHE A 66 6.10 -1.95 -3.41
CA PHE A 66 4.71 -2.25 -3.09
C PHE A 66 3.92 -0.98 -2.76
N LEU A 67 2.88 -0.69 -3.54
CA LEU A 67 2.03 0.48 -3.38
C LEU A 67 0.77 0.10 -2.58
N HIS A 68 0.56 0.76 -1.44
CA HIS A 68 -0.57 0.51 -0.57
C HIS A 68 -1.88 1.11 -1.11
N GLY A 69 -3.02 0.71 -0.53
CA GLY A 69 -4.34 1.20 -0.87
C GLY A 69 -4.66 2.57 -0.25
N SER A 70 -5.88 3.06 -0.45
CA SER A 70 -6.27 4.38 0.06
C SER A 70 -6.36 4.47 1.58
N GLY A 71 -6.53 3.34 2.28
CA GLY A 71 -6.66 3.27 3.74
C GLY A 71 -5.36 3.54 4.49
N GLU A 72 -4.23 3.22 3.85
CA GLU A 72 -2.91 3.27 4.49
C GLU A 72 -2.18 4.60 4.27
N ARG A 73 -2.84 5.56 3.60
CA ARG A 73 -2.31 6.91 3.41
C ARG A 73 -2.12 7.61 4.76
N GLY A 74 -0.98 8.26 4.95
CA GLY A 74 -0.60 8.83 6.23
C GLY A 74 0.82 9.35 6.24
N ASN A 75 1.26 9.76 7.43
CA ASN A 75 2.60 10.31 7.68
C ASN A 75 3.30 9.58 8.86
N ASP A 76 2.74 8.48 9.36
CA ASP A 76 3.23 7.76 10.54
C ASP A 76 4.37 6.76 10.23
N ASN A 77 4.56 6.44 8.94
CA ASN A 77 5.53 5.46 8.42
C ASN A 77 5.33 4.03 8.96
N ASN A 78 4.07 3.64 9.23
CA ASN A 78 3.68 2.28 9.62
C ASN A 78 2.45 1.76 8.85
N LEU A 79 1.42 2.57 8.61
CA LEU A 79 0.17 2.09 7.99
C LEU A 79 0.40 1.43 6.62
N GLN A 80 1.42 1.84 5.86
CA GLN A 80 1.70 1.20 4.56
C GLN A 80 2.07 -0.29 4.67
N LEU A 81 2.44 -0.77 5.87
CA LEU A 81 2.76 -2.17 6.11
C LEU A 81 1.54 -3.00 6.53
N THR A 82 0.36 -2.38 6.69
CA THR A 82 -0.86 -3.08 7.15
C THR A 82 -1.25 -4.26 6.26
N HIS A 83 -0.92 -4.21 4.96
CA HIS A 83 -1.25 -5.26 4.01
C HIS A 83 -0.03 -5.71 3.22
N GLY A 84 0.20 -7.02 3.15
CA GLY A 84 1.23 -7.66 2.32
C GLY A 84 2.65 -7.65 2.90
N ALA A 85 2.92 -6.89 3.97
CA ALA A 85 4.26 -6.82 4.57
C ALA A 85 4.69 -8.15 5.22
N ASP A 86 3.74 -8.89 5.78
CA ASP A 86 3.94 -10.20 6.40
C ASP A 86 4.42 -11.26 5.40
N LEU A 87 3.90 -11.24 4.17
CA LEU A 87 4.33 -12.15 3.09
C LEU A 87 5.85 -12.09 2.88
N PHE A 88 6.40 -10.88 2.77
CA PHE A 88 7.83 -10.69 2.53
C PHE A 88 8.71 -10.96 3.76
N LEU A 89 8.12 -11.11 4.94
CA LEU A 89 8.83 -11.53 6.15
C LEU A 89 8.92 -13.05 6.31
N GLN A 90 8.09 -13.80 5.58
CA GLN A 90 8.13 -15.26 5.63
C GLN A 90 9.52 -15.77 5.24
N GLU A 91 10.10 -16.63 6.08
CA GLU A 91 11.46 -17.14 5.88
C GLU A 91 11.61 -17.85 4.52
N SER A 92 10.63 -18.67 4.13
CA SER A 92 10.60 -19.32 2.82
C SER A 92 10.68 -18.32 1.67
N VAL A 93 9.89 -17.24 1.72
CA VAL A 93 9.89 -16.18 0.71
C VAL A 93 11.24 -15.48 0.67
N ARG A 94 11.82 -15.13 1.83
CA ARG A 94 13.11 -14.43 1.90
C ARG A 94 14.28 -15.29 1.43
N GLN A 95 14.24 -16.61 1.65
CA GLN A 95 15.26 -17.55 1.22
C GLN A 95 15.17 -17.84 -0.29
N GLU A 96 13.96 -18.08 -0.80
CA GLU A 96 13.74 -18.44 -2.21
C GLU A 96 13.84 -17.23 -3.14
N TYR A 97 13.37 -16.06 -2.69
CA TYR A 97 13.30 -14.83 -3.48
C TYR A 97 14.03 -13.65 -2.79
N PRO A 98 15.37 -13.68 -2.70
CA PRO A 98 16.14 -12.60 -2.09
C PRO A 98 16.00 -11.31 -2.90
N ALA A 99 15.30 -10.32 -2.35
CA ALA A 99 15.05 -9.03 -2.98
C ALA A 99 15.05 -7.89 -1.95
N VAL A 100 15.24 -6.67 -2.45
CA VAL A 100 15.01 -5.44 -1.68
C VAL A 100 13.53 -5.08 -1.82
N ILE A 101 12.80 -5.04 -0.70
CA ILE A 101 11.36 -4.76 -0.68
C ILE A 101 11.14 -3.37 -0.09
N VAL A 102 10.33 -2.55 -0.76
CA VAL A 102 10.09 -1.15 -0.38
C VAL A 102 8.60 -0.83 -0.38
N PHE A 103 8.14 -0.29 0.75
CA PHE A 103 6.79 0.20 0.97
C PHE A 103 6.83 1.72 1.23
N PRO A 104 6.66 2.57 0.19
CA PRO A 104 6.46 4.00 0.38
C PRO A 104 5.08 4.30 0.96
N GLN A 105 4.97 5.31 1.82
CA GLN A 105 3.68 5.80 2.33
C GLN A 105 3.30 7.11 1.67
N LEU A 106 2.17 7.09 0.97
CA LEU A 106 1.54 8.25 0.37
C LEU A 106 0.85 9.10 1.44
N ALA A 107 0.98 10.43 1.38
CA ALA A 107 0.27 11.31 2.30
C ALA A 107 -1.26 11.26 2.08
N LYS A 108 -2.04 11.69 3.09
CA LYS A 108 -3.51 11.55 3.12
C LYS A 108 -4.23 12.18 1.93
N ASP A 109 -3.78 13.35 1.50
CA ASP A 109 -4.38 14.18 0.44
C ASP A 109 -3.86 13.84 -0.97
N HIS A 110 -3.02 12.82 -1.08
CA HIS A 110 -2.36 12.46 -2.32
C HIS A 110 -2.87 11.16 -2.93
N GLN A 111 -2.51 10.94 -4.20
CA GLN A 111 -2.88 9.77 -5.02
C GLN A 111 -1.64 9.19 -5.74
N TRP A 112 -1.60 7.88 -5.96
CA TRP A 112 -0.58 7.24 -6.80
C TRP A 112 -0.80 7.56 -8.29
N THR A 113 -2.06 7.58 -8.71
CA THR A 113 -2.52 7.91 -10.07
C THR A 113 -3.59 9.01 -10.04
N TYR A 114 -3.79 9.74 -11.14
CA TYR A 114 -4.92 10.67 -11.25
C TYR A 114 -6.18 9.88 -11.56
N LEU A 115 -7.11 9.87 -10.62
CA LEU A 115 -8.47 9.36 -10.81
C LEU A 115 -9.41 10.56 -10.84
N VAL A 116 -10.16 10.70 -11.92
CA VAL A 116 -11.32 11.62 -11.94
C VAL A 116 -12.55 10.75 -11.72
N SER A 117 -13.27 11.00 -10.64
CA SER A 117 -14.63 10.48 -10.49
C SER A 117 -15.59 11.59 -10.84
N ASP A 118 -16.24 11.52 -12.00
CA ASP A 118 -17.41 12.36 -12.25
C ASP A 118 -18.61 11.71 -11.58
N ARG A 119 -18.86 12.11 -10.33
CA ARG A 119 -19.97 11.57 -9.52
C ARG A 119 -21.34 12.02 -10.03
N GLU A 120 -21.40 12.99 -10.94
CA GLU A 120 -22.68 13.49 -11.48
C GLU A 120 -23.00 12.87 -12.83
N SER A 121 -22.03 12.74 -13.74
CA SER A 121 -22.29 12.16 -15.07
C SER A 121 -22.02 10.66 -15.17
N SER A 122 -21.19 10.08 -14.29
CA SER A 122 -20.86 8.65 -14.31
C SER A 122 -20.55 8.10 -12.90
N PRO A 123 -21.58 7.96 -12.04
CA PRO A 123 -21.41 7.48 -10.67
C PRO A 123 -20.74 6.10 -10.64
N GLY A 124 -19.52 6.05 -10.11
CA GLY A 124 -18.75 4.81 -9.96
C GLY A 124 -17.74 4.52 -11.06
N GLU A 125 -17.67 5.35 -12.12
CA GLU A 125 -16.64 5.21 -13.15
C GLU A 125 -15.36 5.94 -12.74
N LEU A 126 -14.23 5.21 -12.79
CA LEU A 126 -12.91 5.76 -12.57
C LEU A 126 -12.33 6.18 -13.93
N ILE A 127 -12.28 7.48 -14.17
CA ILE A 127 -11.76 8.01 -15.43
C ILE A 127 -10.25 8.26 -15.27
N TYR A 128 -9.47 7.56 -16.08
CA TYR A 128 -8.05 7.87 -16.27
C TYR A 128 -7.93 9.03 -17.27
N PRO A 129 -7.40 10.19 -16.86
CA PRO A 129 -7.28 11.31 -17.78
C PRO A 129 -6.35 10.97 -18.94
N ALA A 130 -6.84 11.15 -20.17
CA ALA A 130 -6.06 10.91 -21.38
C ALA A 130 -4.78 11.78 -21.46
N LYS A 131 -4.76 12.93 -20.75
CA LYS A 131 -3.60 13.81 -20.66
C LYS A 131 -2.79 13.50 -19.41
N LYS A 132 -1.49 13.23 -19.59
CA LYS A 132 -0.54 13.10 -18.48
C LYS A 132 -0.55 14.35 -17.62
N THR A 133 -1.15 14.24 -16.45
CA THR A 133 -1.10 15.23 -15.39
C THR A 133 0.07 14.90 -14.46
N LYS A 134 0.86 15.91 -14.09
CA LYS A 134 2.04 15.69 -13.26
C LYS A 134 1.63 15.37 -11.83
N ILE A 135 1.79 14.12 -11.41
CA ILE A 135 1.55 13.69 -10.03
C ILE A 135 2.83 13.93 -9.23
N LYS A 136 2.74 14.79 -8.20
CA LYS A 136 3.89 15.11 -7.33
C LYS A 136 4.57 13.85 -6.77
N HIS A 137 3.81 12.82 -6.41
CA HIS A 137 4.35 11.57 -5.87
C HIS A 137 5.14 10.73 -6.84
N GLN A 138 4.84 10.79 -8.15
CA GLN A 138 5.67 10.09 -9.13
C GLN A 138 7.09 10.64 -9.15
N GLU A 139 7.28 11.94 -8.89
CA GLU A 139 8.61 12.53 -8.75
C GLU A 139 9.30 12.07 -7.47
N LEU A 140 8.58 12.00 -6.34
CA LEU A 140 9.13 11.47 -5.09
C LEU A 140 9.54 9.98 -5.21
N LEU A 141 8.74 9.16 -5.90
CA LEU A 141 9.07 7.76 -6.19
C LEU A 141 10.34 7.64 -7.06
N LYS A 142 10.48 8.48 -8.09
CA LYS A 142 11.73 8.54 -8.88
C LYS A 142 12.93 8.92 -8.02
N VAL A 143 12.76 9.88 -7.11
CA VAL A 143 13.82 10.30 -6.17
C VAL A 143 14.18 9.17 -5.21
N LEU A 144 13.18 8.45 -4.68
CA LEU A 144 13.36 7.25 -3.87
C LEU A 144 14.16 6.19 -4.63
N ILE A 145 13.72 5.81 -5.82
CA ILE A 145 14.41 4.82 -6.65
C ILE A 145 15.86 5.26 -6.93
N LYS A 146 16.09 6.54 -7.24
CA LYS A 146 17.45 7.07 -7.46
C LYS A 146 18.30 7.01 -6.18
N LYS A 147 17.73 7.29 -5.01
CA LYS A 147 18.41 7.14 -3.71
C LYS A 147 18.81 5.68 -3.49
N LEU A 148 17.88 4.74 -3.69
CA LEU A 148 18.14 3.32 -3.49
C LEU A 148 19.21 2.78 -4.43
N LYS A 149 19.16 3.14 -5.73
CA LYS A 149 20.21 2.77 -6.71
C LYS A 149 21.61 3.28 -6.35
N LYS A 150 21.72 4.36 -5.57
CA LYS A 150 23.02 4.88 -5.10
C LYS A 150 23.52 4.19 -3.84
N GLN A 151 22.61 3.67 -3.01
CA GLN A 151 22.93 3.14 -1.69
C GLN A 151 23.03 1.61 -1.66
N LEU A 152 22.35 0.94 -2.60
CA LEU A 152 22.20 -0.51 -2.63
C LEU A 152 22.68 -1.07 -3.98
N SER A 153 23.14 -2.32 -3.95
CA SER A 153 23.49 -3.09 -5.13
C SER A 153 22.22 -3.68 -5.73
N LEU A 154 21.60 -2.90 -6.61
CA LEU A 154 20.34 -3.26 -7.27
C LEU A 154 20.57 -3.75 -8.70
N ASP A 155 19.85 -4.80 -9.05
CA ASP A 155 19.72 -5.29 -10.42
C ASP A 155 18.72 -4.41 -11.17
N SER A 156 19.23 -3.50 -12.01
CA SER A 156 18.38 -2.52 -12.72
C SER A 156 17.43 -3.13 -13.74
N ASP A 157 17.60 -4.41 -14.10
CA ASP A 157 16.73 -5.11 -15.04
C ASP A 157 15.58 -5.85 -14.33
N ARG A 158 15.63 -5.97 -13.00
CA ARG A 158 14.63 -6.66 -12.17
C ARG A 158 13.96 -5.72 -11.17
N PHE A 159 13.22 -4.76 -11.72
CA PHE A 159 12.45 -3.79 -10.95
C PHE A 159 10.97 -4.09 -11.11
N TYR A 160 10.35 -4.54 -10.02
CA TYR A 160 8.94 -4.91 -9.96
C TYR A 160 8.15 -3.87 -9.18
N VAL A 161 6.96 -3.55 -9.66
CA VAL A 161 6.00 -2.70 -8.96
C VAL A 161 4.67 -3.42 -8.92
N GLY A 162 4.00 -3.35 -7.77
CA GLY A 162 2.67 -3.92 -7.58
C GLY A 162 1.99 -3.27 -6.38
N GLY A 163 0.73 -3.59 -6.15
CA GLY A 163 -0.03 -2.99 -5.07
C GLY A 163 -1.47 -3.47 -5.01
N LEU A 164 -2.22 -2.93 -4.06
CA LEU A 164 -3.63 -3.25 -3.85
C LEU A 164 -4.52 -2.02 -4.06
N SER A 165 -5.71 -2.21 -4.63
CA SER A 165 -6.72 -1.15 -4.83
C SER A 165 -6.10 0.12 -5.46
N LEU A 166 -6.06 1.25 -4.74
CA LEU A 166 -5.40 2.49 -5.19
C LEU A 166 -3.95 2.28 -5.62
N GLY A 167 -3.20 1.43 -4.91
CA GLY A 167 -1.82 1.09 -5.25
C GLY A 167 -1.70 0.17 -6.45
N GLY A 168 -2.71 -0.68 -6.71
CA GLY A 168 -2.76 -1.47 -7.94
C GLY A 168 -3.09 -0.63 -9.18
N MET A 169 -3.83 0.48 -9.01
CA MET A 169 -4.13 1.45 -10.06
C MET A 169 -2.98 2.43 -10.35
N GLY A 170 -2.06 2.58 -9.39
CA GLY A 170 -0.95 3.54 -9.38
C GLY A 170 0.21 3.13 -10.28
#